data_AF-F8UI62-F1
#
_entry.id   AF-F8UI62-F1
#
_cell.length_a   1.000
_cell.length_b   1.000
_cell.length_c   1.000
_cell.angle_alpha   90.00
_cell.angle_beta   90.00
_cell.angle_gamma   90.00
#
_symmetry.space_group_name_H-M   'P 1'
#
loop_
_entity.id
_entity.type
_entity.pdbx_description
1 polymer ?
#
loop_
_entity_poly.entity_id
_entity_poly.type
_entity_poly.pdbx_seq_one_letter_code
_entity_poly.pdbx_strand_id
1 'polypeptide(L)' 'RITVTSRRGEVELFARADAGMPPGAVFVAFCWAEAAINRLTNPALDPVAKIPGFKYCAVRVAPVAVSAA' A
#
# COMPACT_ATOMS: atom_id res chain seq x y z
N ARG A 1 -12.39 0.99 7.53
CA ARG A 1 -11.61 0.79 6.28
C ARG A 1 -10.81 2.06 6.02
N ILE A 2 -9.68 1.93 5.35
CA ILE A 2 -8.83 3.05 4.92
C ILE A 2 -8.59 2.97 3.41
N THR A 3 -8.32 4.10 2.80
CA THR A 3 -7.78 4.19 1.44
C THR A 3 -6.28 4.43 1.53
N VAL A 4 -5.51 3.59 0.85
CA VAL A 4 -4.06 3.75 0.68
C VAL A 4 -3.81 4.19 -0.75
N THR A 5 -3.26 5.39 -0.92
CA THR A 5 -3.05 6.01 -2.23
C THR A 5 -1.56 6.20 -2.49
N SER A 6 -1.14 5.99 -3.72
CA SER A 6 0.19 6.39 -4.22
C SER A 6 0.02 7.14 -5.55
N ARG A 7 1.13 7.62 -6.12
CA ARG A 7 1.15 8.15 -7.50
C ARG A 7 0.69 7.16 -8.58
N ARG A 8 0.56 5.87 -8.26
CA ARG A 8 0.18 4.80 -9.20
C ARG A 8 -1.27 4.31 -9.05
N GLY A 9 -2.01 4.86 -8.09
CA GLY A 9 -3.41 4.49 -7.85
C GLY A 9 -3.73 4.36 -6.38
N GLU A 10 -4.79 3.64 -6.07
CA GLU A 10 -5.27 3.43 -4.70
C GLU A 10 -5.81 2.03 -4.46
N VAL A 11 -5.82 1.62 -3.19
CA VAL A 11 -6.40 0.36 -2.71
C VAL A 11 -7.09 0.63 -1.38
N GLU A 12 -8.28 0.08 -1.20
CA GLU A 12 -8.97 0.08 0.09
C GLU A 12 -8.64 -1.16 0.92
N LEU A 13 -8.38 -0.94 2.21
CA LEU A 13 -7.96 -2.00 3.14
C LEU A 13 -8.63 -1.85 4.50
N PHE A 14 -8.62 -2.94 5.26
CA PHE A 14 -8.79 -2.86 6.71
C PHE A 14 -7.45 -2.51 7.35
N ALA A 15 -7.49 -1.72 8.42
CA ALA A 15 -6.32 -1.35 9.21
C ALA A 15 -6.47 -1.88 10.63
N ARG A 16 -5.36 -2.32 11.21
CA ARG A 16 -5.22 -2.68 12.62
C ARG A 16 -4.10 -1.83 13.21
N ALA A 17 -4.33 -1.21 14.35
CA ALA A 17 -3.28 -0.52 15.08
C ALA A 17 -2.27 -1.54 15.63
N ASP A 18 -0.98 -1.25 15.47
CA ASP A 18 0.11 -2.10 15.97
C ASP A 18 1.19 -1.21 16.59
N ALA A 19 1.43 -1.39 17.89
CA ALA A 19 2.41 -0.61 18.65
C ALA A 19 3.87 -0.94 18.27
N GLY A 20 4.11 -2.09 17.62
CA GLY A 20 5.42 -2.48 17.12
C GLY A 20 5.81 -1.82 15.79
N MET A 21 4.87 -1.13 15.13
CA MET A 21 5.15 -0.46 13.86
C MET A 21 5.87 0.89 14.07
N PRO A 22 6.96 1.15 13.33
CA PRO A 22 7.63 2.44 13.39
C PRO A 22 6.71 3.57 12.92
N PRO A 23 6.77 4.76 13.57
CA PRO A 23 6.04 5.94 13.11
C PRO A 23 6.38 6.29 11.66
N GLY A 24 5.36 6.63 10.88
CA GLY A 24 5.51 7.02 9.47
C GLY A 24 5.63 5.84 8.48
N ALA A 25 5.53 4.60 8.94
CA ALA A 25 5.53 3.41 8.11
C ALA A 25 4.25 2.58 8.28
N VAL A 26 3.90 1.85 7.23
CA VAL A 26 2.78 0.89 7.21
C VAL A 26 3.26 -0.45 6.68
N PHE A 27 2.66 -1.52 7.19
CA PHE A 27 2.87 -2.87 6.67
C PHE A 27 1.59 -3.36 6.02
N VAL A 28 1.72 -3.93 4.82
CA VAL A 28 0.62 -4.54 4.08
C VAL A 28 1.14 -5.82 3.43
N ALA A 29 0.47 -6.95 3.68
CA ALA A 29 0.76 -8.18 2.97
C ALA A 29 0.12 -8.16 1.56
N PHE A 30 0.71 -8.90 0.62
CA PHE A 30 0.47 -8.73 -0.82
C PHE A 30 -0.11 -9.99 -1.50
N CYS A 31 -0.77 -10.86 -0.73
CA CYS A 31 -1.32 -12.12 -1.21
C CYS A 31 -2.82 -12.08 -1.58
N TRP A 32 -3.44 -10.90 -1.64
CA TRP A 32 -4.86 -10.73 -1.97
C TRP A 32 -5.04 -10.02 -3.32
N ALA A 33 -5.86 -10.61 -4.20
CA ALA A 33 -6.11 -10.08 -5.53
C ALA A 33 -7.17 -8.95 -5.51
N GLU A 34 -8.18 -9.09 -4.65
CA GLU A 34 -9.26 -8.13 -4.41
C GLU A 34 -8.75 -6.80 -3.85
N ALA A 35 -7.59 -6.81 -3.20
CA ALA A 35 -6.93 -5.65 -2.62
C ALA A 35 -5.43 -5.64 -2.96
N ALA A 36 -5.11 -5.78 -4.26
CA ALA A 36 -3.76 -5.94 -4.77
C ALA A 36 -2.85 -4.71 -4.53
N ILE A 37 -2.20 -4.67 -3.35
CA ILE A 37 -1.32 -3.56 -2.95
C ILE A 37 -0.12 -3.37 -3.89
N ASN A 38 0.31 -4.43 -4.57
CA ASN A 38 1.40 -4.39 -5.54
C ASN A 38 1.13 -3.40 -6.68
N ARG A 39 -0.15 -3.07 -6.97
CA ARG A 39 -0.52 -2.02 -7.93
C ARG A 39 0.02 -0.64 -7.56
N LEU A 40 0.30 -0.40 -6.28
CA LEU A 40 0.86 0.87 -5.79
C LEU A 40 2.40 0.90 -5.84
N THR A 41 3.04 -0.26 -5.88
CA THR A 41 4.50 -0.39 -5.81
C THR A 41 5.20 0.01 -7.11
N ASN A 42 6.53 0.21 -7.07
CA ASN A 42 7.30 0.56 -8.26
C ASN A 42 7.42 -0.68 -9.19
N PRO A 43 6.97 -0.62 -10.46
CA PRO A 43 7.11 -1.75 -11.39
C PRO A 43 8.54 -1.94 -11.90
N ALA A 44 9.45 -0.98 -11.65
CA ALA A 44 10.85 -1.12 -12.04
C ALA A 44 11.53 -2.27 -11.28
N LEU A 45 12.24 -3.09 -12.03
CA LEU A 45 13.11 -4.13 -11.49
C LEU A 45 14.50 -3.57 -11.22
N ASP A 46 15.19 -4.16 -10.25
CA ASP A 46 16.63 -3.96 -10.09
C ASP A 46 17.36 -4.27 -11.42
N PRO A 47 18.28 -3.39 -11.89
CA PRO A 47 18.90 -3.54 -13.20
C PRO A 47 19.77 -4.80 -13.33
N VAL A 48 20.29 -5.34 -12.22
CA VAL A 48 21.19 -6.49 -12.20
C VAL A 48 20.43 -7.76 -11.79
N ALA A 49 19.84 -7.75 -10.59
CA ALA A 49 19.21 -8.91 -9.97
C ALA A 49 17.79 -9.19 -10.50
N LYS A 50 17.19 -8.25 -11.25
CA LYS A 50 15.82 -8.35 -11.79
C LYS A 50 14.74 -8.60 -10.74
N ILE A 51 14.97 -8.16 -9.50
CA ILE A 51 14.02 -8.27 -8.40
C ILE A 51 13.16 -7.01 -8.26
N PRO A 52 11.87 -7.13 -7.88
CA PRO A 52 10.99 -5.99 -7.68
C PRO A 52 11.22 -5.32 -6.32
N GLY A 53 11.08 -3.99 -6.29
CA GLY A 53 11.18 -3.17 -5.07
C GLY A 53 9.87 -3.10 -4.27
N PHE A 54 9.40 -4.21 -3.68
CA PHE A 54 8.13 -4.22 -2.93
C PHE A 54 8.20 -3.61 -1.52
N LYS A 55 9.39 -3.59 -0.91
CA LYS A 55 9.56 -3.21 0.50
C LYS A 55 9.53 -1.70 0.75
N TYR A 56 9.39 -0.88 -0.31
CA TYR A 56 9.37 0.57 -0.18
C TYR A 56 8.44 1.23 -1.21
N CYS A 57 7.40 1.90 -0.71
CA CYS A 57 6.51 2.70 -1.55
C CYS A 57 5.96 3.86 -0.74
N ALA A 58 6.16 5.08 -1.23
CA ALA A 58 5.51 6.26 -0.65
C ALA A 58 4.00 6.18 -0.86
N VAL A 59 3.25 6.31 0.23
CA VAL A 59 1.79 6.24 0.25
C VAL A 59 1.20 7.31 1.15
N ARG A 60 -0.04 7.67 0.88
CA ARG A 60 -0.92 8.44 1.76
C ARG A 60 -2.00 7.50 2.29
N VAL A 61 -2.27 7.57 3.59
CA VAL A 61 -3.37 6.85 4.24
C VAL A 61 -4.46 7.84 4.61
N ALA A 62 -5.71 7.51 4.31
CA ALA A 62 -6.87 8.30 4.70
C ALA A 62 -8.05 7.39 5.08
N PRO A 63 -9.02 7.88 5.87
CA PRO A 63 -10.31 7.21 5.99
C PRO A 63 -10.94 7.01 4.60
N VAL A 64 -11.66 5.90 4.40
CA VAL A 64 -12.46 5.73 3.18
C VAL A 64 -13.44 6.89 3.08
N ALA A 65 -13.50 7.52 1.91
CA ALA A 65 -14.47 8.58 1.66
C ALA A 65 -15.88 8.00 1.77
N VAL A 66 -16.71 8.58 2.63
CA VAL A 66 -18.14 8.28 2.63
C VAL A 66 -18.74 9.07 1.48
N SER A 67 -19.20 8.39 0.42
CA SER A 67 -20.03 9.05 -0.58
C SER A 67 -21.33 9.46 0.12
N ALA A 68 -21.66 10.74 0.10
CA ALA A 68 -23.01 11.19 0.43
C ALA A 68 -23.97 10.55 -0.58
N ALA A 69 -25.07 9.99 -0.07
CA ALA A 69 -26.17 9.48 -0.88
C ALA A 69 -26.99 10.63 -1.46
#